data_AF-A0A117LBP1-F1
#
_entry.id   AF-A0A117LBP1-F1
#
_cell.length_a   1.000
_cell.length_b   1.000
_cell.length_c   1.000
_cell.angle_alpha   90.00
_cell.angle_beta   90.00
_cell.angle_gamma   90.00
#
_symmetry.space_group_name_H-M   'P 1'
#
loop_
_entity.id
_entity.type
_entity.pdbx_description
1 polymer ?
#
loop_
_entity_poly.entity_id
_entity_poly.type
_entity_poly.pdbx_seq_one_letter_code
_entity_poly.pdbx_strand_id
1 'polypeptide(L)'
;GRRKIAVLGDMYELGAESLSGHREVGEKAALLHVDCLCAVGELARETAAGAAQAGLPPERIHVFQKKEEAAAFLQSFLSEGDIVLIKGSRGMRMEEITEFLTKRSDVR
;
A
#
# COMPACT_ATOMS: atom_id res chain seq x y z
N GLY A 1 7.61 -9.33 -16.41
CA GLY A 1 7.94 -9.77 -15.04
C GLY A 1 6.67 -9.87 -14.22
N ARG A 2 6.72 -10.49 -13.04
CA ARG A 2 5.60 -10.50 -12.07
C ARG A 2 5.28 -9.07 -11.60
N ARG A 3 4.00 -8.71 -11.44
CA ARG A 3 3.63 -7.35 -10.97
C ARG A 3 4.06 -7.16 -9.50
N LYS A 4 4.65 -6.02 -9.18
CA LYS A 4 5.07 -5.62 -7.83
C LYS A 4 4.03 -4.69 -7.21
N ILE A 5 3.36 -5.15 -6.16
CA ILE A 5 2.29 -4.43 -5.47
C ILE A 5 2.80 -4.01 -4.09
N ALA A 6 2.85 -2.71 -3.81
CA ALA A 6 3.22 -2.18 -2.50
C ALA A 6 1.97 -1.75 -1.73
N VAL A 7 1.75 -2.31 -0.54
CA VAL A 7 0.65 -1.97 0.37
C VAL A 7 1.25 -1.33 1.62
N LEU A 8 1.17 0.00 1.70
CA LEU A 8 1.91 0.81 2.66
C LEU A 8 0.94 1.51 3.61
N GLY A 9 0.97 1.11 4.87
CA GLY A 9 0.23 1.73 5.96
C GLY A 9 1.00 2.86 6.62
N ASP A 10 0.29 3.72 7.34
CA ASP A 10 0.90 4.84 8.06
C ASP A 10 2.05 4.41 8.99
N MET A 11 3.08 5.26 9.00
CA MET A 11 4.26 5.16 9.84
C MET A 11 4.09 6.04 11.08
N TYR A 12 3.63 5.44 12.18
CA TYR A 12 3.62 6.10 13.48
C TYR A 12 5.05 6.29 14.01
N GLU A 13 5.23 7.24 14.92
CA GLU A 13 6.50 7.56 15.62
C GLU A 13 7.52 8.43 14.86
N LEU A 14 7.14 9.02 13.71
CA LEU A 14 7.99 9.98 12.98
C LEU A 14 7.98 11.41 13.55
N GLY A 15 7.04 11.73 14.44
CA GLY A 15 6.92 13.07 15.03
C GLY A 15 6.71 14.16 13.97
N ALA A 16 7.54 15.21 14.01
CA ALA A 16 7.47 16.33 13.08
C ALA A 16 7.73 15.92 11.61
N GLU A 17 8.44 14.82 11.39
CA GLU A 17 8.80 14.32 10.06
C GLU A 17 7.75 13.37 9.48
N SER A 18 6.55 13.31 10.07
CA SER A 18 5.54 12.37 9.59
C SER A 18 5.14 12.65 8.14
N LEU A 19 4.82 13.90 7.79
CA LEU A 19 4.39 14.24 6.42
C LEU A 19 5.52 14.02 5.39
N SER A 20 6.74 14.46 5.71
CA SER A 20 7.92 14.30 4.85
C SER A 20 8.27 12.83 4.64
N GLY A 21 8.26 12.03 5.71
CA GLY A 21 8.56 10.60 5.64
C GLY A 21 7.55 9.80 4.80
N HIS A 22 6.25 10.10 4.90
CA HIS A 22 5.23 9.46 4.06
C HIS A 22 5.44 9.80 2.57
N ARG A 23 5.72 11.07 2.25
CA ARG A 23 6.05 11.48 0.87
C ARG A 23 7.29 10.76 0.34
N GLU A 24 8.37 10.72 1.12
CA GLU A 24 9.62 10.06 0.72
C GLU A 24 9.41 8.56 0.42
N VAL A 25 8.60 7.88 1.22
CA VAL A 25 8.24 6.47 0.97
C VAL A 25 7.44 6.32 -0.33
N GLY A 26 6.51 7.23 -0.58
CA GLY A 26 5.78 7.30 -1.86
C GLY A 26 6.72 7.48 -3.05
N GLU A 27 7.63 8.45 -2.98
CA GLU A 27 8.64 8.71 -4.01
C GLU A 27 9.51 7.46 -4.26
N LYS A 28 9.99 6.82 -3.19
CA LYS A 28 10.77 5.58 -3.31
C LYS A 28 10.00 4.46 -3.98
N ALA A 29 8.69 4.31 -3.70
CA ALA A 29 7.88 3.31 -4.38
C ALA A 29 7.83 3.53 -5.89
N ALA A 30 7.65 4.79 -6.33
CA ALA A 30 7.67 5.15 -7.75
C ALA A 30 9.04 4.87 -8.40
N LEU A 31 10.13 5.29 -7.74
CA LEU A 31 11.50 5.11 -8.23
C LEU A 31 11.93 3.64 -8.29
N LEU A 32 11.38 2.77 -7.43
CA LEU A 32 11.57 1.32 -7.48
C LEU A 32 10.68 0.63 -8.52
N HIS A 33 9.92 1.40 -9.30
CA HIS A 33 9.01 0.94 -10.35
C HIS A 33 8.04 -0.12 -9.84
N VAL A 34 7.33 0.15 -8.75
CA VAL A 34 6.19 -0.68 -8.37
C VAL A 34 5.10 -0.58 -9.45
N ASP A 35 4.41 -1.68 -9.71
CA ASP A 35 3.32 -1.70 -10.68
C ASP A 35 2.02 -1.16 -10.08
N CYS A 36 1.90 -1.17 -8.75
CA CYS A 36 0.78 -0.61 -8.02
C CYS A 36 1.20 -0.22 -6.59
N LEU A 37 0.70 0.92 -6.11
CA LEU A 37 0.82 1.40 -4.74
C LEU A 37 -0.58 1.50 -4.11
N CYS A 38 -0.80 0.81 -2.99
CA CYS A 38 -1.96 0.94 -2.12
C CYS A 38 -1.51 1.60 -0.81
N ALA A 39 -1.81 2.88 -0.60
CA ALA A 39 -1.54 3.59 0.64
C ALA A 39 -2.75 3.50 1.58
N VAL A 40 -2.53 3.24 2.88
CA VAL A 40 -3.61 2.98 3.86
C VAL A 40 -3.39 3.80 5.13
N GLY A 41 -4.40 4.59 5.52
CA GLY A 41 -4.38 5.37 6.76
C GLY A 41 -4.71 6.85 6.57
N GLU A 42 -4.54 7.62 7.63
CA GLU A 42 -4.80 9.06 7.67
C GLU A 42 -3.82 9.83 6.79
N LEU A 43 -2.55 9.40 6.76
CA LEU A 43 -1.48 10.02 5.98
C LEU A 43 -1.22 9.35 4.62
N ALA A 44 -2.07 8.41 4.23
CA ALA A 44 -1.98 7.71 2.95
C ALA A 44 -1.95 8.66 1.74
N ARG A 45 -2.60 9.84 1.84
CA ARG A 45 -2.57 10.87 0.79
C ARG A 45 -1.19 11.46 0.59
N GLU A 46 -0.37 11.56 1.63
CA GLU A 46 1.00 12.06 1.53
C GLU A 46 1.90 11.05 0.82
N THR A 47 1.75 9.76 1.12
CA THR A 47 2.41 8.68 0.39
C THR A 47 2.01 8.68 -1.09
N ALA A 48 0.72 8.82 -1.38
CA ALA A 48 0.23 8.92 -2.75
C ALA A 48 0.78 10.15 -3.49
N ALA A 49 0.84 11.30 -2.80
CA ALA A 49 1.38 12.53 -3.37
C ALA A 49 2.86 12.40 -3.72
N GLY A 50 3.68 11.78 -2.87
CA GLY A 50 5.08 11.51 -3.17
C GLY A 50 5.25 10.60 -4.38
N ALA A 51 4.47 9.52 -4.47
CA ALA A 51 4.52 8.59 -5.60
C ALA A 51 4.14 9.26 -6.93
N ALA A 52 3.07 10.06 -6.92
CA ALA A 52 2.61 10.79 -8.10
C ALA A 52 3.64 11.83 -8.57
N GLN A 53 4.25 12.57 -7.65
CA GLN A 53 5.30 13.54 -7.96
C GLN A 53 6.54 12.88 -8.57
N ALA A 54 6.89 11.68 -8.11
CA ALA A 54 7.98 10.86 -8.65
C ALA A 54 7.61 10.09 -9.93
N GLY A 55 6.41 10.29 -10.48
CA GLY A 55 6.03 9.79 -11.80
C GLY A 55 5.32 8.44 -11.82
N LEU A 56 4.84 7.93 -10.68
CA LEU A 56 3.95 6.77 -10.70
C LEU A 56 2.57 7.21 -11.25
N PRO A 57 2.04 6.56 -12.30
CA PRO A 57 0.77 6.95 -12.89
C PRO A 57 -0.39 6.94 -11.88
N PRO A 58 -1.29 7.95 -11.89
CA PRO A 58 -2.41 8.03 -10.94
C PRO A 58 -3.29 6.78 -10.89
N GLU A 59 -3.48 6.10 -12.02
CA GLU A 59 -4.27 4.86 -12.10
C GLU A 59 -3.62 3.67 -11.40
N ARG A 60 -2.35 3.77 -10.99
CA ARG A 60 -1.60 2.78 -10.23
C ARG A 60 -1.47 3.15 -8.75
N ILE A 61 -2.11 4.24 -8.31
CA ILE A 61 -2.07 4.73 -6.93
C ILE A 61 -3.47 4.63 -6.35
N HIS A 62 -3.63 3.82 -5.30
CA HIS A 62 -4.87 3.63 -4.58
C HIS A 62 -4.69 4.09 -3.14
N VAL A 63 -5.65 4.85 -2.64
CA VAL A 63 -5.63 5.41 -1.28
C VAL A 63 -6.86 4.92 -0.53
N PHE A 64 -6.64 4.35 0.65
CA PHE A 64 -7.67 3.83 1.52
C PHE A 64 -7.55 4.46 2.90
N GLN A 65 -8.68 4.73 3.55
CA GLN A 65 -8.64 5.18 4.95
C GLN A 65 -8.49 3.98 5.88
N LYS A 66 -9.05 2.84 5.49
CA LYS A 66 -9.12 1.65 6.33
C LYS A 66 -8.51 0.43 5.63
N LYS A 67 -7.88 -0.44 6.42
CA LYS A 67 -7.24 -1.66 5.90
C LYS A 67 -8.24 -2.67 5.34
N GLU A 68 -9.48 -2.65 5.81
CA GLU A 68 -10.58 -3.48 5.29
C GLU A 68 -10.96 -3.07 3.86
N GLU A 69 -10.93 -1.78 3.54
CA GLU A 69 -11.18 -1.25 2.18
C GLU A 69 -10.05 -1.69 1.24
N ALA A 70 -8.80 -1.55 1.68
CA ALA A 70 -7.63 -2.02 0.95
C ALA A 70 -7.70 -3.54 0.70
N ALA A 71 -8.07 -4.32 1.72
CA ALA A 71 -8.22 -5.77 1.60
C ALA A 71 -9.31 -6.17 0.60
N ALA A 72 -10.48 -5.51 0.63
CA ALA A 72 -11.57 -5.76 -0.32
C ALA A 72 -11.15 -5.45 -1.76
N PHE A 73 -10.45 -4.34 -1.98
CA PHE A 73 -9.86 -4.02 -3.27
C PHE A 73 -8.86 -5.09 -3.73
N LEU A 74 -7.87 -5.41 -2.90
CA LEU A 74 -6.82 -6.39 -3.19
C LEU A 74 -7.38 -7.78 -3.53
N GLN A 75 -8.47 -8.22 -2.88
CA GLN A 75 -9.14 -9.49 -3.18
C GLN A 75 -9.66 -9.62 -4.62
N SER A 76 -9.93 -8.50 -5.29
CA SER A 76 -10.42 -8.46 -6.67
C SER A 76 -9.34 -8.00 -7.66
N PHE A 77 -8.32 -7.31 -7.18
CA PHE A 77 -7.27 -6.71 -7.99
C PHE A 77 -6.06 -7.63 -8.20
N LEU A 78 -5.72 -8.42 -7.18
CA LEU A 78 -4.58 -9.31 -7.23
C LEU A 78 -4.82 -10.47 -8.21
N SER A 79 -3.75 -10.87 -8.86
CA SER A 79 -3.73 -11.96 -9.83
C SER A 79 -2.64 -12.96 -9.49
N GLU A 80 -2.76 -14.18 -10.01
CA GLU A 80 -1.74 -15.21 -9.82
C GLU A 80 -0.36 -14.70 -10.27
N GLY A 81 0.65 -14.93 -9.44
CA GLY A 81 2.01 -14.51 -9.70
C GLY A 81 2.35 -13.08 -9.29
N ASP A 82 1.41 -12.28 -8.77
CA ASP A 82 1.75 -10.98 -8.17
C ASP A 82 2.69 -11.14 -6.96
N ILE A 83 3.58 -10.15 -6.78
CA ILE A 83 4.44 -10.03 -5.60
C ILE A 83 3.90 -8.88 -4.76
N VAL A 84 3.45 -9.17 -3.55
CA VAL A 84 2.83 -8.19 -2.65
C VAL A 84 3.76 -7.93 -1.46
N LEU A 85 4.13 -6.67 -1.26
CA LEU A 85 4.80 -6.18 -0.06
C LEU A 85 3.78 -5.47 0.81
N ILE A 86 3.58 -5.94 2.04
CA ILE A 86 2.73 -5.29 3.04
C ILE A 86 3.62 -4.73 4.14
N LYS A 87 3.53 -3.42 4.40
CA LYS A 87 4.30 -2.75 5.45
C LYS A 87 3.51 -1.62 6.08
N GLY A 88 3.62 -1.45 7.39
CA GLY A 88 3.13 -0.29 8.13
C GLY A 88 3.75 -0.24 9.51
N SER A 89 3.37 0.74 10.33
CA SER A 89 3.67 0.69 11.77
C SER A 89 2.95 -0.47 12.45
N ARG A 90 3.44 -0.92 13.61
CA ARG A 90 2.79 -2.00 14.37
C ARG A 90 1.37 -1.62 14.81
N GLY A 91 1.11 -0.34 15.07
CA GLY A 91 -0.22 0.17 15.43
C GLY A 91 -1.25 0.02 14.31
N MET A 92 -0.82 0.00 13.05
CA MET A 92 -1.70 -0.18 11.89
C MET A 92 -2.20 -1.61 11.71
N ARG A 93 -1.49 -2.60 12.28
CA ARG A 93 -1.82 -4.04 12.17
C ARG A 93 -2.05 -4.48 10.72
N MET A 94 -1.16 -4.09 9.82
CA MET A 94 -1.30 -4.36 8.38
C MET A 94 -1.26 -5.86 8.05
N GLU A 95 -0.75 -6.69 8.95
CA GLU A 95 -0.83 -8.15 8.89
C GLU A 95 -2.27 -8.66 8.75
N GLU A 96 -3.27 -7.95 9.27
CA GLU A 96 -4.69 -8.31 9.11
C GLU A 96 -5.11 -8.34 7.63
N ILE A 97 -4.50 -7.52 6.75
CA ILE A 97 -4.72 -7.60 5.30
C ILE A 97 -4.34 -8.98 4.76
N THR A 98 -3.23 -9.55 5.25
CA THR A 98 -2.78 -10.89 4.84
C THR A 98 -3.78 -11.95 5.28
N GLU A 99 -4.35 -11.83 6.48
CA GLU A 99 -5.39 -12.74 6.95
C GLU A 99 -6.66 -12.66 6.08
N PHE A 100 -7.07 -11.46 5.68
CA PHE A 100 -8.22 -11.30 4.77
C PHE A 100 -7.96 -11.93 3.40
N LEU A 101 -6.73 -11.87 2.89
CA LEU A 101 -6.35 -12.45 1.61
C LEU A 101 -6.22 -13.98 1.66
N THR A 102 -5.75 -14.53 2.77
CA THR A 102 -5.50 -15.98 2.94
C THR A 102 -6.73 -16.77 3.39
N LYS A 103 -7.74 -16.13 4.01
CA LYS A 103 -9.03 -16.77 4.35
C LYS A 103 -9.87 -17.21 3.14
N ARG A 104 -9.36 -17.08 1.92
CA ARG A 104 -9.86 -17.78 0.72
C ARG A 104 -9.03 -19.03 0.43
N SER A 105 -9.35 -20.11 1.13
CA SER A 105 -9.04 -21.49 0.72
C SER A 105 -10.10 -22.36 1.40
N ASP A 106 -11.12 -22.76 0.63
CA ASP A 106 -12.06 -23.90 0.89
C ASP A 106 -13.40 -23.78 0.14
N VAL A 107 -13.49 -23.01 -0.96
CA VAL A 107 -14.51 -23.30 -2.00
C VAL A 107 -13.93 -23.00 -3.37
N ARG A 108 -13.34 -24.02 -3.99
CA ARG A 108 -13.56 -24.44 -5.38
C ARG A 108 -12.78 -25.71 -5.67
#